data_AF-A0A2N8KGM1-F1
#
_entry.id   AF-A0A2N8KGM1-F1
#
_cell.length_a   1.000
_cell.length_b   1.000
_cell.length_c   1.000
_cell.angle_alpha   90.00
_cell.angle_beta   90.00
_cell.angle_gamma   90.00
#
_symmetry.space_group_name_H-M   'P 1'
#
loop_
_entity.id
_entity.type
_entity.pdbx_description
1 polymer ?
#
loop_
_entity_poly.entity_id
_entity_poly.type
_entity_poly.pdbx_seq_one_letter_code
_entity_poly.pdbx_strand_id
1 'polypeptide(L)'
;MRKILTRLAWALGAAAPLWTAPAWAAPDASEQIQYDSFVMAAGASNGAARACGASEPDLAQHQSNSRKNLLQYAQEYGFSAAAYDAEFQKGQAQGKTMMDDMKRSGVDGCRGVLGGFQNERVMSYEDMKNALAEVNDGLPGEYAK
;
A
#
# COMPACT_ATOMS: atom_id res chain seq x y z
N MET A 1 61.22 31.47 -34.25
CA MET A 1 59.88 32.01 -34.59
C MET A 1 58.91 30.82 -34.54
N ARG A 2 57.80 30.75 -33.81
CA ARG A 2 56.85 31.71 -33.24
C ARG A 2 56.27 31.06 -31.96
N LYS A 3 56.12 31.85 -30.89
CA LYS A 3 55.47 31.54 -29.60
C LYS A 3 53.95 31.35 -29.79
N ILE A 4 53.23 30.67 -28.87
CA ILE A 4 51.94 31.02 -28.18
C ILE A 4 51.63 29.85 -27.21
N LEU A 5 51.94 29.98 -25.90
CA LEU A 5 51.06 30.37 -24.78
C LEU A 5 49.92 29.40 -24.44
N THR A 6 50.07 28.76 -23.27
CA THR A 6 49.14 28.74 -22.14
C THR A 6 47.63 28.65 -22.45
N ARG A 7 47.01 27.53 -22.06
CA ARG A 7 45.61 27.50 -21.63
C ARG A 7 45.48 26.76 -20.31
N LEU A 8 45.51 27.55 -19.25
CA LEU A 8 45.05 27.20 -17.92
C LEU A 8 43.51 27.36 -17.87
N ALA A 9 42.89 26.54 -17.03
CA ALA A 9 41.52 26.62 -16.51
C ALA A 9 40.39 26.16 -17.44
N TRP A 10 39.66 25.14 -16.97
CA TRP A 10 38.32 25.32 -16.41
C TRP A 10 38.05 24.17 -15.40
N ALA A 11 38.03 24.53 -14.12
CA ALA A 11 37.33 23.78 -13.10
C ALA A 11 35.87 24.26 -13.13
N LEU A 12 34.92 23.37 -13.43
CA LEU A 12 33.50 23.59 -13.16
C LEU A 12 32.87 22.23 -12.82
N GLY A 13 32.16 22.23 -11.71
CA GLY A 13 31.77 21.05 -10.95
C GLY A 13 30.93 20.05 -11.73
N ALA A 14 31.31 18.78 -11.60
CA ALA A 14 30.32 17.72 -11.49
C ALA A 14 29.73 17.79 -10.08
N ALA A 15 28.97 18.86 -9.80
CA ALA A 15 27.84 18.71 -8.90
C ALA A 15 26.92 17.73 -9.62
N ALA A 16 27.08 16.43 -9.33
CA ALA A 16 25.97 15.53 -9.49
C ALA A 16 24.82 16.22 -8.76
N PRO A 17 23.71 16.59 -9.43
CA PRO A 17 22.57 17.07 -8.70
C PRO A 17 22.22 15.91 -7.76
N LEU A 18 22.42 16.17 -6.47
CA LEU A 18 21.84 15.45 -5.37
C LEU A 18 20.33 15.51 -5.61
N TRP A 19 19.84 14.62 -6.47
CA TRP A 19 18.50 14.08 -6.36
C TRP A 19 18.58 13.17 -5.14
N THR A 20 18.74 13.79 -3.97
CA THR A 20 18.18 13.22 -2.77
C THR A 20 16.69 13.17 -3.08
N ALA A 21 16.24 12.01 -3.60
CA ALA A 21 14.92 11.54 -3.23
C ALA A 21 14.79 11.85 -1.74
N PRO A 22 13.71 12.51 -1.28
CA PRO A 22 13.51 12.71 0.15
C PRO A 22 13.88 11.39 0.81
N ALA A 23 14.91 11.38 1.64
CA ALA A 23 15.28 10.17 2.35
C ALA A 23 14.23 10.09 3.45
N TRP A 24 13.08 9.49 3.11
CA TRP A 24 12.10 9.08 4.09
C TRP A 24 12.89 8.25 5.10
N ALA A 25 12.83 8.65 6.37
CA ALA A 25 13.43 7.85 7.41
C ALA A 25 12.86 6.43 7.26
N ALA A 26 13.69 5.41 7.49
CA ALA A 26 13.19 4.05 7.52
C ALA A 26 12.00 4.01 8.50
N PRO A 27 10.88 3.38 8.13
CA PRO A 27 9.68 3.43 8.93
C PRO A 27 9.95 2.85 10.32
N ASP A 28 9.37 3.47 11.33
CA ASP A 28 9.44 2.92 12.68
C ASP A 28 8.53 1.68 12.83
N ALA A 29 8.64 1.01 13.98
CA ALA A 29 7.88 -0.20 14.22
C ALA A 29 6.36 0.03 14.19
N SER A 30 5.88 1.21 14.58
CA SER A 30 4.46 1.55 14.55
C SER A 30 3.96 1.78 13.13
N GLU A 31 4.74 2.45 12.29
CA GLU A 31 4.42 2.64 10.87
C GLU A 31 4.43 1.29 10.12
N GLN A 32 5.36 0.38 10.45
CA GLN A 32 5.36 -0.99 9.91
C GLN A 32 4.11 -1.78 10.34
N ILE A 33 3.71 -1.70 11.61
CA ILE A 33 2.48 -2.34 12.10
C ILE A 33 1.24 -1.77 11.38
N GLN A 34 1.25 -0.47 11.09
CA GLN A 34 0.18 0.17 10.33
C GLN A 34 0.12 -0.37 8.90
N TYR A 35 1.26 -0.50 8.21
CA TYR A 35 1.33 -1.14 6.90
C TYR A 35 0.79 -2.58 6.94
N ASP A 36 1.22 -3.39 7.91
CA ASP A 36 0.76 -4.78 8.07
C ASP A 36 -0.77 -4.83 8.31
N SER A 37 -1.31 -3.84 9.02
CA SER A 37 -2.76 -3.70 9.25
C SER A 37 -3.52 -3.39 7.97
N PHE A 38 -2.96 -2.61 7.04
CA PHE A 38 -3.55 -2.39 5.72
C PHE A 38 -3.60 -3.67 4.87
N VAL A 39 -2.53 -4.48 4.93
CA VAL A 39 -2.50 -5.79 4.25
C VAL A 39 -3.58 -6.72 4.81
N MET A 40 -3.69 -6.79 6.13
CA MET A 40 -4.71 -7.59 6.82
C MET A 40 -6.13 -7.09 6.51
N ALA A 41 -6.35 -5.77 6.44
CA ALA A 41 -7.64 -5.19 6.06
C ALA A 41 -8.04 -5.55 4.62
N ALA A 42 -7.14 -5.45 3.66
CA ALA A 42 -7.40 -5.89 2.29
C ALA A 42 -7.72 -7.40 2.21
N GLY A 43 -7.02 -8.22 3.01
CA GLY A 43 -7.35 -9.63 3.18
C GLY A 43 -8.77 -9.82 3.75
N ALA A 44 -9.15 -9.04 4.75
CA ALA A 44 -10.47 -9.09 5.37
C ALA A 44 -11.60 -8.72 4.40
N SER A 45 -11.44 -7.66 3.60
CA SER A 45 -12.39 -7.32 2.53
C SER A 45 -12.60 -8.49 1.57
N ASN A 46 -11.51 -9.17 1.17
CA ASN A 46 -11.56 -10.34 0.29
C ASN A 46 -12.28 -11.53 0.93
N GLY A 47 -11.94 -11.88 2.18
CA GLY A 47 -12.56 -12.98 2.92
C GLY A 47 -14.05 -12.75 3.20
N ALA A 48 -14.41 -11.52 3.55
CA ALA A 48 -15.80 -11.11 3.75
C ALA A 48 -16.60 -11.19 2.45
N ALA A 49 -16.05 -10.68 1.34
CA ALA A 49 -16.69 -10.76 0.02
C ALA A 49 -16.92 -12.21 -0.42
N ARG A 50 -15.96 -13.11 -0.15
CA ARG A 50 -16.12 -14.55 -0.38
C ARG A 50 -17.29 -15.11 0.43
N ALA A 51 -17.39 -14.79 1.72
CA ALA A 51 -18.51 -15.24 2.56
C ALA A 51 -19.87 -14.71 2.05
N CYS A 52 -19.85 -13.57 1.37
CA CYS A 52 -21.02 -12.95 0.73
C CYS A 52 -21.28 -13.40 -0.71
N GLY A 53 -20.52 -14.36 -1.24
CA GLY A 53 -20.77 -14.96 -2.54
C GLY A 53 -20.15 -14.23 -3.73
N ALA A 54 -19.11 -13.41 -3.52
CA ALA A 54 -18.29 -12.89 -4.61
C ALA A 54 -17.70 -14.04 -5.46
N SER A 55 -17.57 -13.82 -6.76
CA SER A 55 -17.05 -14.85 -7.67
C SER A 55 -15.54 -15.05 -7.50
N GLU A 56 -15.04 -16.27 -7.75
CA GLU A 56 -13.60 -16.55 -7.69
C GLU A 56 -12.76 -15.66 -8.62
N PRO A 57 -13.18 -15.34 -9.86
CA PRO A 57 -12.49 -14.35 -10.69
C PRO A 57 -12.39 -12.98 -10.04
N ASP A 58 -13.46 -12.50 -9.39
CA ASP A 58 -13.44 -11.19 -8.73
C ASP A 58 -12.52 -11.20 -7.51
N LEU A 59 -12.55 -12.28 -6.72
CA LEU A 59 -11.69 -12.46 -5.55
C LEU A 59 -10.21 -12.52 -5.94
N ALA A 60 -9.88 -13.25 -7.01
CA ALA A 60 -8.53 -13.34 -7.55
C ALA A 60 -8.04 -11.98 -8.09
N GLN A 61 -8.90 -11.25 -8.80
CA GLN A 61 -8.57 -9.90 -9.28
C GLN A 61 -8.31 -8.95 -8.11
N HIS A 62 -9.16 -8.96 -7.09
CA HIS A 62 -8.96 -8.14 -5.89
C HIS A 62 -7.62 -8.46 -5.23
N GLN A 63 -7.34 -9.73 -4.94
CA GLN A 63 -6.07 -10.14 -4.34
C GLN A 63 -4.87 -9.70 -5.17
N SER A 64 -4.92 -9.88 -6.49
CA SER A 64 -3.84 -9.43 -7.39
C SER A 64 -3.64 -7.92 -7.36
N ASN A 65 -4.73 -7.15 -7.34
CA ASN A 65 -4.69 -5.69 -7.34
C ASN A 65 -4.17 -5.15 -6.00
N SER A 66 -4.71 -5.64 -4.87
CA SER A 66 -4.24 -5.30 -3.53
C SER A 66 -2.77 -5.62 -3.37
N ARG A 67 -2.31 -6.80 -3.84
CA ARG A 67 -0.89 -7.19 -3.78
C ARG A 67 -0.01 -6.24 -4.56
N LYS A 68 -0.37 -5.94 -5.81
CA LYS A 68 0.38 -5.00 -6.64
C LYS A 68 0.53 -3.65 -5.93
N ASN A 69 -0.57 -3.07 -5.46
CA ASN A 69 -0.58 -1.72 -4.91
C ASN A 69 0.11 -1.65 -3.54
N LEU A 70 -0.13 -2.61 -2.65
CA LEU A 70 0.48 -2.63 -1.31
C LEU A 70 1.99 -2.98 -1.35
N LEU A 71 2.45 -3.76 -2.33
CA LEU A 71 3.89 -3.95 -2.54
C LEU A 71 4.55 -2.69 -3.09
N GLN A 72 3.87 -1.96 -3.98
CA GLN A 72 4.35 -0.66 -4.45
C GLN A 72 4.42 0.36 -3.30
N TYR A 73 3.38 0.42 -2.47
CA TYR A 73 3.35 1.28 -1.27
C TYR A 73 4.49 0.95 -0.31
N ALA A 74 4.74 -0.34 -0.04
CA ALA A 74 5.85 -0.77 0.79
C ALA A 74 7.20 -0.33 0.22
N GLN A 75 7.39 -0.48 -1.10
CA GLN A 75 8.60 -0.04 -1.76
C GLN A 75 8.78 1.48 -1.69
N GLU A 76 7.71 2.26 -1.91
CA GLU A 76 7.75 3.73 -1.91
C GLU A 76 8.13 4.29 -0.54
N TYR A 77 7.65 3.68 0.53
CA TYR A 77 7.82 4.17 1.92
C TYR A 77 8.80 3.36 2.76
N GLY A 78 9.48 2.38 2.18
CA GLY A 78 10.52 1.59 2.86
C GLY A 78 10.00 0.55 3.85
N PHE A 79 8.72 0.16 3.78
CA PHE A 79 8.16 -0.91 4.59
C PHE A 79 8.66 -2.29 4.14
N SER A 80 8.77 -3.21 5.10
CA SER A 80 8.95 -4.63 4.80
C SER A 80 7.64 -5.24 4.34
N ALA A 81 7.66 -5.90 3.18
CA ALA A 81 6.53 -6.70 2.69
C ALA A 81 6.70 -8.20 2.93
N ALA A 82 7.66 -8.62 3.77
CA ALA A 82 7.97 -10.03 3.99
C ALA A 82 6.80 -10.82 4.58
N ALA A 83 5.94 -10.17 5.37
CA ALA A 83 4.77 -10.78 5.99
C ALA A 83 3.49 -10.68 5.13
N TYR A 84 3.56 -10.12 3.90
CA TYR A 84 2.38 -9.79 3.11
C TYR A 84 1.40 -10.97 2.97
N ASP A 85 1.88 -12.11 2.47
CA ASP A 85 1.00 -13.25 2.19
C ASP A 85 0.37 -13.81 3.48
N ALA A 86 1.12 -13.78 4.60
CA ALA A 86 0.64 -14.24 5.90
C ALA A 86 -0.44 -13.30 6.48
N GLU A 87 -0.21 -11.99 6.47
CA GLU A 87 -1.19 -11.01 6.97
C GLU A 87 -2.43 -10.95 6.09
N PHE A 88 -2.28 -11.06 4.77
CA PHE A 88 -3.42 -11.12 3.85
C PHE A 88 -4.28 -12.36 4.10
N GLN A 89 -3.67 -13.54 4.25
CA GLN A 89 -4.39 -14.79 4.54
C GLN A 89 -5.09 -14.73 5.91
N LYS A 90 -4.42 -14.16 6.92
CA LYS A 90 -5.01 -13.92 8.24
C LYS A 90 -6.21 -12.99 8.14
N GLY A 91 -6.11 -11.92 7.36
CA GLY A 91 -7.22 -11.04 7.01
C GLY A 91 -8.39 -11.80 6.40
N GLN A 92 -8.14 -12.64 5.38
CA GLN A 92 -9.20 -13.45 4.74
C GLN A 92 -9.96 -14.30 5.76
N ALA A 93 -9.26 -14.95 6.68
CA ALA A 93 -9.88 -15.75 7.74
C ALA A 93 -10.73 -14.88 8.68
N GLN A 94 -10.24 -13.70 9.08
CA GLN A 94 -10.97 -12.76 9.94
C GLN A 94 -12.22 -12.22 9.25
N GLY A 95 -12.12 -11.72 8.03
CA GLY A 95 -13.25 -11.19 7.27
C GLY A 95 -14.35 -12.22 7.05
N LYS A 96 -13.97 -13.47 6.74
CA LYS A 96 -14.92 -14.58 6.65
C LYS A 96 -15.62 -14.83 8.00
N THR A 97 -14.85 -14.93 9.08
CA THR A 97 -15.39 -15.19 10.43
C THR A 97 -16.37 -14.10 10.84
N MET A 98 -16.04 -12.84 10.59
CA MET A 98 -16.88 -11.70 10.89
C MET A 98 -18.22 -11.76 10.15
N MET A 99 -18.22 -12.14 8.88
CA MET A 99 -19.46 -12.32 8.12
C MET A 99 -20.29 -13.51 8.60
N ASP A 100 -19.64 -14.62 8.97
CA ASP A 100 -20.33 -15.77 9.56
C ASP A 100 -20.99 -15.42 10.90
N ASP A 101 -20.33 -14.61 11.74
CA ASP A 101 -20.87 -14.12 13.02
C ASP A 101 -22.05 -13.16 12.82
N MET A 102 -21.97 -12.24 11.86
CA MET A 102 -23.07 -11.34 11.49
C MET A 102 -24.30 -12.13 11.04
N LYS A 103 -24.09 -13.11 10.16
CA LYS A 103 -25.15 -14.00 9.67
C LYS A 103 -25.81 -14.77 10.81
N ARG A 104 -25.02 -15.31 11.76
CA ARG A 104 -25.53 -16.01 12.94
C ARG A 104 -26.36 -15.09 13.83
N SER A 105 -26.00 -13.82 13.88
CA SER A 105 -26.69 -12.79 14.67
C SER A 105 -27.89 -12.16 13.94
N GLY A 106 -28.23 -12.63 12.74
CA GLY A 106 -29.36 -12.13 11.95
C GLY A 106 -29.10 -10.79 11.24
N VAL A 107 -27.84 -10.35 11.16
CA VAL A 107 -27.45 -9.10 10.49
C VAL A 107 -26.96 -9.40 9.07
N ASP A 108 -27.58 -8.78 8.07
CA ASP A 108 -27.11 -8.83 6.68
C ASP A 108 -26.12 -7.69 6.40
N GLY A 109 -24.82 -8.03 6.46
CA GLY A 109 -23.73 -7.11 6.08
C GLY A 109 -23.34 -7.18 4.60
N CYS A 110 -23.89 -8.11 3.82
CA CYS A 110 -23.30 -8.45 2.53
C CYS A 110 -23.46 -7.37 1.47
N ARG A 111 -24.53 -6.56 1.54
CA ARG A 111 -24.68 -5.41 0.64
C ARG A 111 -23.53 -4.41 0.80
N GLY A 112 -23.15 -4.08 2.04
CA GLY A 112 -22.08 -3.13 2.32
C GLY A 112 -20.71 -3.67 1.91
N VAL A 113 -20.42 -4.91 2.31
CA VAL A 113 -19.16 -5.60 1.99
C VAL A 113 -18.94 -5.70 0.49
N LEU A 114 -19.93 -6.16 -0.27
CA LEU A 114 -19.79 -6.28 -1.72
C LEU A 114 -19.61 -4.92 -2.39
N GLY A 115 -20.23 -3.86 -1.88
CA GLY A 115 -20.01 -2.50 -2.39
C GLY A 115 -18.56 -2.04 -2.27
N GLY A 116 -17.97 -2.15 -1.07
CA GLY A 116 -16.56 -1.80 -0.83
C GLY A 116 -15.60 -2.67 -1.64
N PHE A 117 -15.82 -3.99 -1.62
CA PHE A 117 -15.02 -4.95 -2.37
C PHE A 117 -14.96 -4.65 -3.87
N GLN A 118 -16.08 -4.25 -4.49
CA GLN A 118 -16.08 -3.92 -5.92
C GLN A 118 -15.22 -2.70 -6.25
N ASN A 119 -15.16 -1.71 -5.36
CA ASN A 119 -14.28 -0.56 -5.50
C ASN A 119 -12.81 -0.97 -5.33
N GLU A 120 -12.48 -1.68 -4.25
CA GLU A 120 -11.12 -2.13 -3.93
C GLU A 120 -10.52 -3.02 -5.03
N ARG A 121 -11.35 -3.88 -5.64
CA ARG A 121 -10.95 -4.84 -6.68
C ARG A 121 -10.26 -4.18 -7.88
N VAL A 122 -10.70 -2.98 -8.24
CA VAL A 122 -10.22 -2.24 -9.43
C VAL A 122 -9.55 -0.91 -9.08
N MET A 123 -9.35 -0.64 -7.79
CA MET A 123 -8.78 0.60 -7.28
C MET A 123 -7.37 0.83 -7.83
N SER A 124 -7.09 2.05 -8.30
CA SER A 124 -5.75 2.41 -8.74
C SER A 124 -4.78 2.54 -7.54
N TYR A 125 -3.48 2.54 -7.81
CA TYR A 125 -2.49 2.76 -6.77
C TYR A 125 -2.66 4.12 -6.07
N GLU A 126 -2.87 5.19 -6.84
CA GLU A 126 -3.02 6.54 -6.29
C GLU A 126 -4.32 6.68 -5.48
N ASP A 127 -5.42 6.07 -5.92
CA ASP A 127 -6.67 6.06 -5.14
C ASP A 127 -6.50 5.30 -3.83
N MET A 128 -5.80 4.15 -3.86
CA MET A 128 -5.48 3.41 -2.64
C MET A 128 -4.61 4.26 -1.71
N LYS A 129 -3.55 4.88 -2.23
CA LYS A 129 -2.63 5.71 -1.46
C LYS A 129 -3.35 6.87 -0.77
N ASN A 130 -4.26 7.54 -1.48
CA ASN A 130 -5.11 8.59 -0.94
C ASN A 130 -6.06 8.07 0.16
N ALA A 131 -6.69 6.91 -0.05
CA ALA A 131 -7.56 6.29 0.96
C ALA A 131 -6.78 5.90 2.22
N LEU A 132 -5.54 5.40 2.08
CA LEU A 132 -4.67 5.09 3.22
C LEU A 132 -4.27 6.37 3.97
N ALA A 133 -3.96 7.44 3.24
CA ALA A 133 -3.65 8.74 3.85
C ALA A 133 -4.85 9.30 4.63
N GLU A 134 -6.07 9.19 4.09
CA GLU A 134 -7.30 9.64 4.75
C GLU A 134 -7.53 8.93 6.10
N VAL A 135 -7.24 7.63 6.15
CA VAL A 135 -7.43 6.84 7.38
C VAL A 135 -6.28 7.04 8.39
N ASN A 136 -5.12 7.52 7.94
CA ASN A 136 -3.90 7.64 8.74
C ASN A 136 -3.49 9.10 9.03
N ASP A 137 -4.40 10.06 8.83
CA ASP A 137 -4.16 11.50 8.98
C ASP A 137 -2.97 12.03 8.14
N GLY A 138 -2.67 11.38 7.01
CA GLY A 138 -1.58 11.72 6.10
C GLY A 138 -0.77 10.52 5.61
N LEU A 139 0.14 10.77 4.68
CA LEU A 139 1.12 9.76 4.27
C LEU A 139 2.21 9.61 5.35
N PRO A 140 2.96 8.49 5.36
CA PRO A 140 4.07 8.30 6.30
C PRO A 140 5.00 9.53 6.32
N GLY A 141 5.59 9.90 7.45
CA GLY A 141 6.47 11.08 7.51
C GLY A 141 5.84 12.46 7.18
N GLU A 142 4.55 12.55 6.83
CA GLU A 142 3.83 13.83 6.65
C GLU A 142 3.26 14.40 7.96
N TYR A 143 3.50 13.74 9.10
CA TYR A 143 2.96 14.16 10.41
C TYR A 143 3.03 15.68 10.58
N ALA A 144 1.84 16.28 10.72
CA ALA A 144 1.67 17.70 10.95
C ALA A 144 2.46 18.09 12.21
N LYS A 145 3.33 19.08 12.04
CA LYS A 145 4.01 19.77 13.14
C LYS A 145 3.04 20.34 14.15
#